data_AF-A0A920MV87-F1
#
_entry.id   AF-A0A920MV87-F1
#
_cell.length_a   1.000
_cell.length_b   1.000
_cell.length_c   1.000
_cell.angle_alpha   90.00
_cell.angle_beta   90.00
_cell.angle_gamma   90.00
#
_symmetry.space_group_name_H-M   'P 1'
#
loop_
_entity.id
_entity.type
_entity.pdbx_description
1 polymer ?
#
loop_
_entity_poly.entity_id
_entity_poly.type
_entity_poly.pdbx_seq_one_letter_code
_entity_poly.pdbx_strand_id
1 'polypeptide(L)' 'MSNQKSLNRVLSLTDATMINVGGILGSGIFMVPATVALYTASSSLFFMVWILGGIISLFGALSVAELGAAMPRAGGHMFI' A
#
# COMPACT_ATOMS: atom_id res chain seq x y z
N MET A 1 -37.44 0.06 10.33
CA MET A 1 -36.10 0.18 10.97
C MET A 1 -35.17 -0.76 10.22
N SER A 2 -34.30 -0.25 9.35
CA SER A 2 -33.38 -1.07 8.57
C SER A 2 -32.36 -1.74 9.50
N ASN A 3 -32.39 -3.07 9.54
CA ASN A 3 -31.46 -3.90 10.29
C ASN A 3 -30.05 -3.70 9.70
N GLN A 4 -29.26 -2.79 10.29
CA GLN A 4 -27.88 -2.53 9.92
C GLN A 4 -27.06 -3.79 10.24
N LYS A 5 -26.81 -4.60 9.20
CA LYS A 5 -26.00 -5.81 9.29
C LYS A 5 -24.59 -5.39 9.70
N SER A 6 -24.22 -5.62 10.97
CA SER A 6 -22.88 -5.34 11.46
C SER A 6 -21.88 -6.18 10.67
N LEU A 7 -20.80 -5.53 10.19
CA LEU A 7 -19.73 -6.25 9.51
C LEU A 7 -18.91 -6.99 10.54
N ASN A 8 -18.82 -8.31 10.40
CA ASN A 8 -17.95 -9.13 11.24
C ASN A 8 -16.49 -8.83 10.88
N ARG A 9 -15.66 -8.55 11.89
CA ARG A 9 -14.21 -8.45 11.73
C ARG A 9 -13.62 -9.85 11.65
N VAL A 10 -13.52 -10.37 10.42
CA VAL A 10 -12.99 -11.73 10.17
C VAL A 10 -11.51 -11.71 9.78
N LEU A 11 -11.02 -10.59 9.25
CA LEU A 11 -9.63 -10.44 8.83
C LEU A 11 -8.74 -10.08 10.03
N SER A 12 -7.68 -10.87 10.23
CA SER A 12 -6.57 -10.52 11.11
C SER A 12 -5.70 -9.43 10.48
N LEU A 13 -4.84 -8.81 11.28
CA LEU A 13 -3.83 -7.86 10.79
C LEU A 13 -2.95 -8.49 9.72
N THR A 14 -2.53 -9.74 9.94
CA THR A 14 -1.70 -10.51 9.00
C THR A 14 -2.40 -10.72 7.66
N ASP A 15 -3.70 -11.04 7.69
CA ASP A 15 -4.48 -11.28 6.48
C ASP A 15 -4.58 -10.00 5.66
N ALA A 16 -4.91 -8.88 6.33
CA ALA A 16 -4.98 -7.57 5.70
C ALA A 16 -3.63 -7.14 5.10
N THR A 17 -2.53 -7.34 5.82
CA THR A 17 -1.18 -7.03 5.32
C THR A 17 -0.81 -7.89 4.11
N MET A 18 -1.06 -9.21 4.17
CA MET A 18 -0.73 -10.12 3.07
C MET A 18 -1.53 -9.83 1.81
N ILE A 19 -2.82 -9.49 1.95
CA ILE A 19 -3.66 -9.05 0.83
C ILE A 19 -3.06 -7.79 0.19
N ASN A 20 -2.67 -6.81 0.99
CA ASN A 20 -2.06 -5.57 0.50
C ASN A 20 -0.72 -5.83 -0.22
N VAL A 21 0.16 -6.64 0.36
CA VAL A 21 1.44 -7.02 -0.25
C VAL A 21 1.21 -7.73 -1.58
N GLY A 22 0.27 -8.68 -1.63
CA GLY A 22 -0.10 -9.38 -2.87
C GLY A 22 -0.59 -8.42 -3.95
N GLY A 23 -1.42 -7.43 -3.58
CA GLY A 23 -1.89 -6.39 -4.50
C GLY A 23 -0.77 -5.54 -5.10
N ILE A 24 0.19 -5.11 -4.27
CA ILE A 24 1.34 -4.31 -4.71
C ILE A 24 2.25 -5.12 -5.64
N LEU A 25 2.53 -6.38 -5.31
CA LEU A 25 3.35 -7.25 -6.16
C LEU A 25 2.64 -7.54 -7.50
N GLY A 26 1.33 -7.78 -7.47
CA GLY A 26 0.53 -8.08 -8.65
C GLY A 26 0.40 -6.92 -9.65
N SER A 27 0.48 -5.67 -9.19
CA SER A 27 0.22 -4.50 -10.03
C SER A 27 1.42 -4.03 -10.87
N GLY A 28 2.67 -4.38 -10.51
CA GLY A 28 3.80 -3.77 -11.22
C GLY A 28 5.21 -4.32 -10.99
N ILE A 29 5.42 -5.34 -10.15
CA ILE A 29 6.80 -5.75 -9.81
C ILE A 29 7.61 -6.27 -11.01
N PHE A 30 6.96 -6.75 -12.07
CA PHE A 30 7.64 -7.24 -13.27
C PHE A 30 7.96 -6.15 -14.31
N MET A 31 7.20 -5.04 -14.29
CA MET A 31 7.35 -3.98 -15.29
C MET A 31 8.18 -2.81 -14.76
N VAL A 32 7.95 -2.41 -13.51
CA VAL A 32 8.58 -1.22 -12.91
C VAL A 32 10.11 -1.34 -12.83
N PRO A 33 10.72 -2.45 -12.39
CA PRO A 33 12.17 -2.55 -12.34
C PRO A 33 12.83 -2.45 -13.71
N ALA A 34 12.23 -3.06 -14.74
CA ALA A 34 12.73 -2.99 -16.11
C ALA A 34 12.72 -1.54 -16.61
N THR A 35 11.61 -0.82 -16.38
CA THR A 35 11.51 0.60 -16.72
C THR A 35 12.55 1.44 -15.98
N VAL A 36 12.70 1.27 -14.66
CA VAL A 36 13.69 2.04 -13.87
C VAL A 36 15.12 1.74 -14.34
N ALA A 37 15.44 0.50 -14.70
CA ALA A 37 16.73 0.12 -15.25
C ALA A 37 17.03 0.82 -16.58
N LEU A 38 16.03 1.03 -17.45
CA LEU A 38 16.22 1.77 -18.70
C LEU A 38 16.56 3.25 -18.49
N TYR A 39 16.08 3.85 -17.39
CA TYR A 39 16.34 5.25 -17.05
C TYR A 39 17.54 5.44 -16.10
N THR A 40 18.15 4.37 -15.61
CA THR A 40 19.29 4.43 -14.69
C THR A 40 20.55 3.89 -15.37
N ALA A 41 21.57 4.75 -15.50
CA ALA A 41 22.83 4.39 -16.16
C ALA A 41 23.81 3.60 -15.27
N SER A 42 23.50 3.42 -13.97
CA SER A 42 24.35 2.70 -13.03
C SER A 42 23.55 1.90 -12.02
N SER A 43 24.12 0.78 -11.58
CA SER A 43 23.49 -0.10 -10.58
C SER A 43 23.29 0.61 -9.23
N SER A 44 24.18 1.56 -8.87
CA SER A 44 24.02 2.37 -7.67
C SER A 44 22.80 3.30 -7.75
N LEU A 45 22.59 3.96 -8.90
CA LEU A 45 21.43 4.83 -9.10
C LEU A 45 20.12 4.02 -9.11
N PHE A 46 20.13 2.83 -9.71
CA PHE A 46 18.98 1.92 -9.68
C PHE A 46 18.50 1.66 -8.25
N PHE A 47 19.38 1.18 -7.36
CA PHE A 47 19.02 0.90 -5.97
C PHE A 47 18.66 2.17 -5.19
N MET A 48 19.33 3.29 -5.47
CA MET A 48 19.06 4.55 -4.79
C MET A 48 17.65 5.09 -5.12
N VAL A 49 17.19 4.95 -6.36
CA VAL A 49 15.81 5.27 -6.76
C VAL A 49 14.80 4.40 -5.99
N TRP A 50 15.06 3.10 -5.86
CA TRP A 50 14.20 2.20 -5.09
C TRP A 50 14.12 2.55 -3.61
N ILE A 51 15.26 2.86 -2.99
CA ILE A 51 15.32 3.26 -1.58
C ILE A 51 14.56 4.57 -1.37
N LEU A 52 14.82 5.58 -2.21
CA LEU A 52 14.13 6.87 -2.11
C LEU A 52 12.62 6.73 -2.37
N GLY A 53 12.23 5.95 -3.38
CA GLY A 53 10.83 5.64 -3.65
C GLY A 53 10.15 4.94 -2.47
N GLY A 54 10.84 4.00 -1.83
CA GLY A 54 10.37 3.31 -0.62
C GLY A 54 10.16 4.27 0.56
N ILE A 55 11.10 5.20 0.77
CA ILE A 55 10.98 6.23 1.84
C ILE A 55 9.78 7.14 1.58
N ILE A 56 9.61 7.64 0.35
CA ILE A 56 8.46 8.47 -0.02
C ILE A 56 7.15 7.71 0.17
N SER A 57 7.11 6.44 -0.28
CA SER A 57 5.93 5.59 -0.13
C SER A 57 5.61 5.30 1.33
N LEU A 58 6.61 5.16 2.21
CA LEU A 58 6.42 4.95 3.64
C LEU A 58 5.73 6.14 4.29
N PHE A 59 6.16 7.37 3.97
CA PHE A 59 5.49 8.57 4.48
C PHE A 59 4.03 8.64 4.03
N GLY A 60 3.75 8.35 2.76
CA GLY A 60 2.37 8.29 2.26
C GLY A 60 1.53 7.23 2.98
N ALA A 61 2.10 6.03 3.20
CA ALA A 61 1.42 4.96 3.92
C ALA A 61 1.14 5.34 5.38
N LEU A 62 2.07 6.02 6.06
CA LEU A 62 1.86 6.52 7.43
C LEU A 62 0.73 7.56 7.49
N SER A 63 0.70 8.51 6.56
CA SER A 63 -0.40 9.50 6.51
C SER A 63 -1.76 8.83 6.33
N VAL A 64 -1.86 7.82 5.45
CA VAL A 64 -3.11 7.05 5.27
C VAL A 64 -3.42 6.20 6.51
N ALA A 65 -2.41 5.64 7.18
CA ALA A 65 -2.60 4.88 8.41
C ALA A 65 -3.12 5.75 9.56
N GLU A 66 -2.61 6.98 9.72
CA GLU A 66 -3.10 7.94 10.71
C GLU A 66 -4.58 8.30 10.46
N LEU A 67 -4.94 8.58 9.21
CA LEU A 67 -6.32 8.87 8.84
C LEU A 67 -7.24 7.66 9.06
N GLY A 68 -6.79 6.46 8.68
CA GLY A 68 -7.53 5.21 8.90
C GLY A 68 -7.71 4.86 10.39
N ALA A 69 -6.73 5.21 11.23
CA ALA A 69 -6.84 5.06 12.69
C ALA A 69 -7.79 6.10 13.30
N ALA A 70 -7.80 7.34 12.80
CA ALA A 70 -8.68 8.41 13.26
C ALA A 70 -10.16 8.16 12.88
N MET A 71 -10.41 7.53 11.73
CA MET A 71 -11.76 7.23 11.24
C MET A 71 -11.96 5.71 11.00
N PRO A 72 -12.12 4.90 12.08
CA PRO A 72 -12.17 3.44 11.99
C PRO A 72 -13.56 2.94 11.55
N ARG A 73 -14.03 3.40 10.39
CA ARG A 73 -15.31 3.03 9.77
C ARG A 73 -15.08 2.11 8.57
N ALA A 74 -16.02 1.19 8.35
CA ALA A 74 -15.95 0.31 7.20
C ALA A 74 -16.26 1.06 5.91
N GLY A 75 -15.43 0.85 4.88
CA GLY A 75 -15.62 1.38 3.52
C GLY A 75 -14.39 2.07 2.90
N GLY A 76 -13.23 2.04 3.57
CA GLY A 76 -11.94 2.44 2.99
C GLY A 76 -11.85 3.94 2.67
N HIS A 77 -11.14 4.31 1.61
CA HIS A 77 -10.91 5.71 1.18
C HIS A 77 -12.18 6.53 0.94
N MET A 78 -13.36 5.90 0.85
CA MET A 78 -14.62 6.65 0.74
C MET A 78 -15.04 7.27 2.09
N PHE A 79 -14.59 6.70 3.21
CA PHE A 79 -14.95 7.13 4.57
C PHE A 79 -13.74 7.61 5.38
N ILE A 80 -12.56 7.64 4.75
CA ILE A 80 -11.31 8.22 5.24
C ILE A 80 -11.07 9.50 4.43
#